data_AF-A0A800K3N0-F1
#
_entry.id   AF-A0A800K3N0-F1
#
_cell.length_a   1.000
_cell.length_b   1.000
_cell.length_c   1.000
_cell.angle_alpha   90.00
_cell.angle_beta   90.00
_cell.angle_gamma   90.00
#
_symmetry.space_group_name_H-M   'P 1'
#
loop_
_entity.id
_entity.type
_entity.pdbx_description
1 polymer ?
#
loop_
_entity_poly.entity_id
_entity_poly.type
_entity_poly.pdbx_seq_one_letter_code
_entity_poly.pdbx_strand_id
1 'polypeptide(L)'
;MLKQLHSLHLQKQLCFSKFAHRHSLNFLYFNHKNMIQNIIKRVKNIRKQKYITKRSNLKFAFVGIGSHSINNLYPIINYFRLDLKYIVTNSQKNADLVDQNFSNSIGTNDLDKVLADDEVSGIFICAEPNAHFDLVKKCLQANKNTFVEKPPCSNLKELESLIEIERASKGSCLVGFQKQYAPGYTLIKN
;
A
#
# COMPACT_ATOMS: atom_id res chain seq x y z
N MET A 1 27.72 77.24 -6.59
CA MET A 1 27.45 76.42 -7.80
C MET A 1 28.14 75.05 -7.76
N LEU A 2 29.48 74.96 -7.60
CA LEU A 2 30.22 73.68 -7.60
C LEU A 2 29.82 72.66 -6.50
N LYS A 3 29.54 73.11 -5.26
CA LYS A 3 29.08 72.22 -4.17
C LYS A 3 27.70 71.58 -4.43
N GLN A 4 26.84 72.24 -5.20
CA GLN A 4 25.48 71.79 -5.49
C GLN A 4 25.47 70.72 -6.59
N LEU A 5 26.34 70.87 -7.60
CA LEU A 5 26.59 69.87 -8.64
C LEU A 5 27.21 68.58 -8.08
N HIS A 6 28.13 68.69 -7.11
CA HIS A 6 28.76 67.52 -6.48
C HIS A 6 27.76 66.70 -5.62
N SER A 7 26.87 67.38 -4.90
CA SER A 7 25.80 66.75 -4.12
C SER A 7 24.79 65.98 -4.99
N LEU A 8 24.39 66.56 -6.13
CA LEU A 8 23.51 65.91 -7.10
C LEU A 8 24.17 64.70 -7.76
N HIS A 9 25.49 64.73 -7.99
CA HIS A 9 26.23 63.59 -8.55
C HIS A 9 26.33 62.42 -7.55
N LEU A 10 26.61 62.71 -6.28
CA LEU A 10 26.64 61.73 -5.20
C LEU A 10 25.26 61.11 -4.94
N GLN A 11 24.18 61.90 -4.96
CA GLN A 11 22.81 61.38 -4.85
C GLN A 11 22.43 60.47 -6.02
N LYS A 12 22.85 60.79 -7.26
CA LYS A 12 22.63 59.91 -8.42
C LYS A 12 23.39 58.58 -8.29
N GLN A 13 24.64 58.60 -7.83
CA GLN A 13 25.41 57.37 -7.58
C GLN A 13 24.82 56.50 -6.45
N LEU A 14 24.33 57.11 -5.38
CA LEU A 14 23.63 56.41 -4.29
C LEU A 14 22.28 55.82 -4.72
N CYS A 15 21.53 56.50 -5.59
CA CYS A 15 20.31 55.95 -6.18
C CYS A 15 20.62 54.78 -7.13
N PHE A 16 21.66 54.89 -7.96
CA PHE A 16 22.07 53.82 -8.89
C PHE A 16 22.54 52.56 -8.14
N SER A 17 23.35 52.72 -7.09
CA SER A 17 23.81 51.59 -6.27
C SER A 17 22.66 50.92 -5.51
N LYS A 18 21.74 51.67 -4.92
CA LYS A 18 20.52 51.10 -4.30
C LYS A 18 19.63 50.39 -5.30
N PHE A 19 19.49 50.93 -6.52
CA PHE A 19 18.72 50.29 -7.60
C PHE A 19 19.37 48.99 -8.08
N ALA A 20 20.69 48.99 -8.33
CA ALA A 20 21.47 47.82 -8.71
C ALA A 20 21.47 46.73 -7.61
N HIS A 21 21.54 47.13 -6.34
CA HIS A 21 21.47 46.21 -5.20
C HIS A 21 20.07 45.58 -5.05
N ARG A 22 19.00 46.35 -5.33
CA ARG A 22 17.62 45.84 -5.30
C ARG A 22 17.32 44.90 -6.47
N HIS A 23 17.86 45.20 -7.66
CA HIS A 23 17.77 44.31 -8.83
C HIS A 23 18.56 43.01 -8.65
N SER A 24 19.77 43.06 -8.09
CA SER A 24 20.56 41.86 -7.80
C SER A 24 19.94 40.99 -6.71
N LEU A 25 19.37 41.58 -5.66
CA LEU A 25 18.58 40.86 -4.65
C LEU A 25 17.33 40.19 -5.25
N ASN A 26 16.59 40.89 -6.11
CA ASN A 26 15.45 40.31 -6.81
C ASN A 26 15.85 39.18 -7.77
N PHE A 27 17.00 39.29 -8.45
CA PHE A 27 17.55 38.26 -9.33
C PHE A 27 18.03 37.03 -8.54
N LEU A 28 18.73 37.22 -7.42
CA LEU A 28 19.11 36.15 -6.48
C LEU A 28 17.87 35.46 -5.91
N TYR A 29 16.88 36.22 -5.46
CA TYR A 29 15.62 35.68 -4.94
C TYR A 29 14.85 34.88 -6.01
N PHE A 30 14.79 35.38 -7.25
CA PHE A 30 14.16 34.69 -8.37
C PHE A 30 14.89 33.37 -8.71
N ASN A 31 16.23 33.39 -8.74
CA ASN A 31 17.04 32.18 -8.96
C ASN A 31 16.90 31.17 -7.83
N HIS A 32 16.89 31.60 -6.57
CA HIS A 32 16.63 30.72 -5.42
C HIS A 32 15.24 30.10 -5.48
N LYS A 33 14.20 30.89 -5.83
CA LYS A 33 12.83 30.40 -6.01
C LYS A 33 12.76 29.35 -7.12
N ASN A 34 13.41 29.59 -8.26
CA ASN A 34 13.49 28.62 -9.36
C ASN A 34 14.27 27.35 -8.96
N MET A 35 15.35 27.49 -8.20
CA MET A 35 16.13 26.36 -7.69
C MET A 35 15.29 25.50 -6.74
N ILE A 36 14.57 26.11 -5.79
CA ILE A 36 13.65 25.40 -4.88
C ILE A 36 12.56 24.68 -5.67
N GLN A 37 11.95 25.31 -6.67
CA GLN A 37 10.94 24.67 -7.52
C GLN A 37 11.51 23.47 -8.30
N ASN A 38 12.73 23.58 -8.81
CA ASN A 38 13.41 22.48 -9.49
C ASN A 38 13.70 21.31 -8.54
N ILE A 39 14.11 21.58 -7.30
CA ILE A 39 14.30 20.56 -6.27
C ILE A 39 12.97 19.88 -5.93
N ILE A 40 11.91 20.65 -5.70
CA ILE A 40 10.57 20.11 -5.43
C ILE A 40 10.10 19.22 -6.58
N LYS A 41 10.26 19.66 -7.83
CA LYS A 41 9.92 18.89 -9.04
C LYS A 41 10.73 17.59 -9.09
N ARG A 42 12.03 17.64 -8.79
CA ARG A 42 12.91 16.46 -8.75
C ARG A 42 12.47 15.47 -7.68
N VAL A 43 12.21 15.92 -6.46
CA VAL A 43 11.74 15.06 -5.35
C VAL A 43 10.37 14.44 -5.68
N LYS A 44 9.44 15.22 -6.23
CA LYS A 44 8.13 14.72 -6.71
C LYS A 44 8.33 13.63 -7.77
N ASN A 45 9.25 13.83 -8.70
CA ASN A 45 9.53 12.84 -9.75
C ASN A 45 10.16 11.56 -9.19
N ILE A 46 11.10 11.67 -8.24
CA ILE A 46 11.70 10.50 -7.56
C ILE A 46 10.63 9.69 -6.83
N ARG A 47 9.73 10.35 -6.09
CA ARG A 47 8.61 9.67 -5.40
C ARG A 47 7.66 8.98 -6.39
N LYS A 48 7.34 9.65 -7.49
CA LYS A 48 6.53 9.09 -8.57
C LYS A 48 7.19 7.85 -9.18
N GLN A 49 8.48 7.94 -9.55
CA GLN A 49 9.23 6.82 -10.10
C GLN A 49 9.28 5.66 -9.12
N LYS A 50 9.59 5.91 -7.84
CA LYS A 50 9.58 4.88 -6.79
C LYS A 50 8.21 4.21 -6.66
N TYR A 51 7.11 4.95 -6.78
CA TYR A 51 5.77 4.38 -6.75
C TYR A 51 5.43 3.55 -7.99
N ILE A 52 5.90 3.95 -9.17
CA ILE A 52 5.70 3.22 -10.43
C ILE A 52 6.53 1.93 -10.45
N THR A 53 7.78 1.99 -9.99
CA THR A 53 8.70 0.85 -10.01
C THR A 53 8.55 -0.08 -8.80
N LYS A 54 7.82 0.33 -7.76
CA LYS A 54 7.50 -0.55 -6.63
C LYS A 54 6.61 -1.69 -7.12
N ARG A 55 7.20 -2.88 -7.22
CA ARG A 55 6.52 -4.14 -7.53
C ARG A 55 6.95 -5.19 -6.51
N SER A 56 6.01 -5.92 -5.94
CA SER A 56 6.33 -7.13 -5.17
C SER A 56 6.40 -8.31 -6.13
N ASN A 57 7.43 -9.14 -6.01
CA ASN A 57 7.49 -10.43 -6.71
C ASN A 57 6.71 -11.53 -5.96
N LEU A 58 6.06 -11.18 -4.85
CA LEU A 58 5.24 -12.09 -4.06
C LEU A 58 3.88 -12.25 -4.75
N LYS A 59 3.48 -13.51 -4.92
CA LYS A 59 2.16 -13.87 -5.44
C LYS A 59 1.26 -14.31 -4.29
N PHE A 60 0.00 -13.94 -4.38
CA PHE A 60 -1.00 -14.22 -3.37
C PHE A 60 -2.18 -15.00 -3.95
N ALA A 61 -2.90 -15.69 -3.08
CA ALA A 61 -4.21 -16.22 -3.36
C ALA A 61 -5.28 -15.53 -2.50
N PHE A 62 -6.52 -15.51 -2.97
CA PHE A 62 -7.65 -14.96 -2.24
C PHE A 62 -8.79 -15.97 -2.21
N VAL A 63 -9.26 -16.33 -1.02
CA VAL A 63 -10.40 -17.22 -0.82
C VAL A 63 -11.63 -16.37 -0.53
N GLY A 64 -12.60 -16.41 -1.46
CA GLY A 64 -13.87 -15.71 -1.37
C GLY A 64 -14.05 -14.60 -2.41
N ILE A 65 -15.29 -14.46 -2.87
CA ILE A 65 -15.73 -13.38 -3.77
C ILE A 65 -17.09 -12.83 -3.33
N GLY A 66 -17.22 -12.65 -2.02
CA GLY A 66 -18.43 -12.09 -1.40
C GLY A 66 -18.46 -10.56 -1.44
N SER A 67 -19.58 -9.97 -0.99
CA SER A 67 -19.74 -8.50 -1.01
C SER A 67 -18.66 -7.80 -0.17
N HIS A 68 -18.26 -8.39 0.96
CA HIS A 68 -17.21 -7.81 1.79
C HIS A 68 -15.85 -7.79 1.06
N SER A 69 -15.50 -8.90 0.39
CA SER A 69 -14.31 -9.01 -0.45
C SER A 69 -14.32 -7.95 -1.55
N ILE A 70 -15.42 -7.87 -2.32
CA ILE A 70 -15.60 -6.96 -3.47
C ILE A 70 -15.52 -5.49 -3.05
N ASN A 71 -16.21 -5.12 -1.98
CA ASN A 71 -16.36 -3.71 -1.61
C ASN A 71 -15.20 -3.18 -0.76
N ASN A 72 -14.43 -4.05 -0.10
CA ASN A 72 -13.43 -3.62 0.89
C ASN A 72 -12.01 -4.14 0.60
N LEU A 73 -11.85 -5.44 0.32
CA LEU A 73 -10.52 -6.06 0.25
C LEU A 73 -9.92 -6.00 -1.17
N TYR A 74 -10.68 -6.35 -2.21
CA TYR A 74 -10.20 -6.26 -3.60
C TYR A 74 -9.76 -4.84 -4.00
N PRO A 75 -10.45 -3.75 -3.61
CA PRO A 75 -9.97 -2.39 -3.88
C PRO A 75 -8.60 -2.11 -3.27
N ILE A 76 -8.34 -2.62 -2.06
CA ILE A 76 -7.05 -2.46 -1.37
C ILE A 76 -5.95 -3.29 -2.05
N ILE A 77 -6.25 -4.54 -2.42
CA ILE A 77 -5.35 -5.42 -3.18
C ILE A 77 -4.93 -4.74 -4.50
N ASN A 78 -5.89 -4.18 -5.23
CA ASN A 78 -5.65 -3.45 -6.47
C ASN A 78 -4.87 -2.15 -6.25
N TYR A 79 -5.21 -1.40 -5.20
CA TYR A 79 -4.49 -0.17 -4.83
C TYR A 79 -3.01 -0.44 -4.54
N PHE A 80 -2.71 -1.53 -3.82
CA PHE A 80 -1.34 -1.95 -3.55
C PHE A 80 -0.69 -2.72 -4.71
N ARG A 81 -1.44 -3.04 -5.78
CA ARG A 81 -1.00 -3.79 -6.95
C ARG A 81 -0.37 -5.13 -6.56
N LEU A 82 -0.99 -5.83 -5.62
CA LEU A 82 -0.54 -7.16 -5.24
C LEU A 82 -0.80 -8.12 -6.41
N ASP A 83 0.14 -9.03 -6.64
CA ASP A 83 0.01 -10.05 -7.68
C ASP A 83 -0.90 -11.16 -7.16
N LEU A 84 -2.17 -11.11 -7.56
CA LEU A 84 -3.19 -12.06 -7.12
C LEU A 84 -3.32 -13.20 -8.12
N LYS A 85 -2.49 -14.25 -7.95
CA LYS A 85 -2.41 -15.39 -8.87
C LYS A 85 -3.68 -16.24 -8.88
N TYR A 86 -4.30 -16.44 -7.71
CA TYR A 86 -5.50 -17.28 -7.58
C TYR A 86 -6.63 -16.55 -6.86
N ILE A 87 -7.85 -16.79 -7.35
CA ILE A 87 -9.07 -16.52 -6.60
C ILE A 87 -9.82 -17.84 -6.44
N VAL A 88 -9.98 -18.25 -5.18
CA VAL A 88 -10.62 -19.50 -4.77
C VAL A 88 -12.06 -19.22 -4.38
N THR A 89 -13.00 -19.97 -4.94
CA THR A 89 -14.42 -19.87 -4.63
C THR A 89 -14.98 -21.26 -4.26
N ASN A 90 -16.16 -21.33 -3.65
CA ASN A 90 -16.77 -22.61 -3.28
C ASN A 90 -17.48 -23.33 -4.44
N SER A 91 -17.61 -22.69 -5.60
CA SER A 91 -18.41 -23.18 -6.72
C SER A 91 -17.60 -23.18 -8.00
N GLN A 92 -17.61 -24.30 -8.73
CA GLN A 92 -16.93 -24.38 -10.03
C GLN A 92 -17.42 -23.30 -10.98
N LYS A 93 -18.74 -23.03 -11.00
CA LYS A 93 -19.32 -21.97 -11.82
C LYS A 93 -18.71 -20.59 -11.54
N ASN A 94 -18.50 -20.26 -10.27
CA ASN A 94 -17.90 -18.97 -9.90
C ASN A 94 -16.40 -18.94 -10.19
N ALA A 95 -15.70 -20.07 -10.04
CA ALA A 95 -14.31 -20.20 -10.47
C ALA A 95 -14.16 -19.95 -11.98
N ASP A 96 -15.03 -20.54 -12.80
CA ASP A 96 -15.00 -20.32 -14.25
C ASP A 96 -15.27 -18.85 -14.61
N LEU A 97 -16.22 -18.21 -13.93
CA LEU A 97 -16.49 -16.77 -14.11
C LEU A 97 -15.30 -15.90 -13.71
N VAL A 98 -14.60 -16.26 -12.64
CA VAL A 98 -13.37 -15.56 -12.25
C VAL A 98 -12.33 -15.69 -13.35
N ASP A 99 -12.06 -16.90 -13.83
CA ASP A 99 -11.05 -17.17 -14.87
C ASP A 99 -11.34 -16.38 -16.16
N GLN A 100 -12.63 -16.21 -16.50
CA GLN A 100 -13.08 -15.44 -17.66
C GLN A 100 -12.96 -13.92 -17.48
N ASN A 101 -13.10 -13.40 -16.26
CA ASN A 101 -13.27 -11.95 -16.00
C ASN A 101 -12.09 -11.29 -15.27
N PHE A 102 -11.22 -12.07 -14.64
CA PHE A 102 -10.04 -11.59 -13.91
C PHE A 102 -8.78 -11.93 -14.69
N SER A 103 -8.36 -11.04 -15.59
CA SER A 103 -7.25 -11.30 -16.53
C SER A 103 -5.89 -11.61 -15.91
N ASN A 104 -5.70 -11.36 -14.61
CA ASN A 104 -4.45 -11.61 -13.89
C ASN A 104 -4.59 -12.70 -12.81
N SER A 105 -5.73 -13.40 -12.74
CA SER A 105 -6.01 -14.37 -11.70
C SER A 105 -6.62 -15.64 -12.30
N ILE A 106 -6.18 -16.78 -11.81
CA ILE A 106 -6.77 -18.08 -12.15
C ILE A 106 -7.91 -18.35 -11.17
N GLY A 107 -9.09 -18.62 -11.70
CA GLY A 107 -10.24 -19.04 -10.90
C GLY A 107 -10.17 -20.52 -10.54
N THR A 108 -10.44 -20.88 -9.28
CA THR A 108 -10.51 -22.30 -8.87
C THR A 108 -11.46 -22.53 -7.71
N ASN A 109 -11.91 -23.77 -7.53
CA ASN A 109 -12.59 -24.25 -6.33
C ASN A 109 -11.74 -25.24 -5.51
N ASP A 110 -10.50 -25.47 -5.93
CA ASP A 110 -9.57 -26.38 -5.29
C ASP A 110 -8.50 -25.59 -4.53
N LEU A 111 -8.72 -25.44 -3.23
CA LEU A 111 -7.74 -24.79 -2.35
C LEU A 111 -6.45 -25.62 -2.23
N ASP A 112 -6.52 -26.94 -2.26
CA ASP A 112 -5.37 -27.79 -2.01
C ASP A 112 -4.35 -27.67 -3.17
N LYS A 113 -4.83 -27.51 -4.41
CA LYS A 113 -3.99 -27.12 -5.56
C LYS A 113 -3.25 -25.80 -5.34
N VAL A 114 -3.90 -24.81 -4.75
CA VAL A 114 -3.30 -23.49 -4.47
C VAL A 114 -2.27 -23.59 -3.34
N LEU A 115 -2.54 -24.42 -2.33
CA LEU A 115 -1.62 -24.66 -1.21
C LEU A 115 -0.35 -25.38 -1.65
N ALA A 116 -0.44 -26.25 -2.66
CA ALA A 116 0.69 -26.96 -3.25
C ALA A 116 1.57 -26.09 -4.16
N ASP A 117 1.16 -24.86 -4.48
CA ASP A 117 1.92 -23.97 -5.35
C ASP A 117 2.94 -23.15 -4.55
N ASP A 118 4.22 -23.43 -4.76
CA ASP A 118 5.33 -22.76 -4.07
C ASP A 118 5.47 -21.27 -4.44
N GLU A 119 4.92 -20.81 -5.57
CA GLU A 119 4.91 -19.38 -5.89
C GLU A 119 3.93 -18.59 -5.02
N VAL A 120 2.90 -19.24 -4.46
CA VAL A 120 1.93 -18.60 -3.58
C VAL A 120 2.56 -18.35 -2.21
N SER A 121 2.89 -17.08 -1.97
CA SER A 121 3.57 -16.60 -0.77
C SER A 121 2.63 -16.36 0.42
N GLY A 122 1.35 -16.13 0.14
CA GLY A 122 0.34 -15.93 1.17
C GLY A 122 -1.09 -15.96 0.66
N ILE A 123 -2.03 -16.10 1.59
CA ILE A 123 -3.44 -16.33 1.31
C ILE A 123 -4.30 -15.37 2.12
N PHE A 124 -5.19 -14.66 1.45
CA PHE A 124 -6.25 -13.87 2.08
C PHE A 124 -7.53 -14.70 2.15
N ILE A 125 -8.14 -14.82 3.32
CA ILE A 125 -9.39 -15.56 3.54
C ILE A 125 -10.47 -14.55 3.92
N CYS A 126 -11.48 -14.44 3.06
CA CYS A 126 -12.70 -13.66 3.31
C CYS A 126 -13.88 -14.51 2.86
N ALA A 127 -14.18 -15.54 3.64
CA ALA A 127 -15.24 -16.50 3.38
C ALA A 127 -16.38 -16.33 4.41
N GLU A 128 -17.34 -17.26 4.41
CA GLU A 128 -18.32 -17.36 5.49
C GLU A 128 -17.61 -17.69 6.81
N PRO A 129 -17.99 -17.08 7.95
CA PRO A 129 -17.29 -17.26 9.24
C PRO A 129 -17.14 -18.73 9.67
N ASN A 130 -18.14 -19.56 9.38
CA ASN A 130 -18.12 -20.98 9.74
C ASN A 130 -17.02 -21.78 9.02
N ALA A 131 -16.52 -21.29 7.88
CA ALA A 131 -15.44 -21.93 7.11
C ALA A 131 -14.04 -21.48 7.54
N HIS A 132 -13.92 -20.40 8.33
CA HIS A 132 -12.62 -19.79 8.61
C HIS A 132 -11.66 -20.74 9.35
N PHE A 133 -12.13 -21.48 10.34
CA PHE A 133 -11.29 -22.41 11.10
C PHE A 133 -10.58 -23.42 10.18
N ASP A 134 -11.34 -24.13 9.35
CA ASP A 134 -10.80 -25.16 8.46
C ASP A 134 -9.87 -24.57 7.40
N LEU A 135 -10.23 -23.41 6.83
CA LEU A 135 -9.41 -22.73 5.83
C LEU A 135 -8.08 -22.27 6.42
N VAL A 136 -8.08 -21.63 7.59
CA VAL A 136 -6.87 -21.16 8.26
C VAL A 136 -5.99 -22.34 8.65
N LYS A 137 -6.59 -23.41 9.22
CA LYS A 137 -5.87 -24.63 9.56
C LYS A 137 -5.15 -25.22 8.34
N LYS A 138 -5.84 -25.38 7.20
CA LYS A 138 -5.23 -25.89 5.97
C LYS A 138 -4.06 -25.03 5.50
N CYS A 139 -4.23 -23.70 5.50
CA CYS A 139 -3.19 -22.78 5.07
C CYS A 139 -1.94 -22.85 5.97
N LEU A 140 -2.13 -22.88 7.29
CA LEU A 140 -1.03 -23.02 8.25
C LEU A 140 -0.34 -24.39 8.14
N GLN A 141 -1.09 -25.47 7.98
CA GLN A 141 -0.50 -26.81 7.78
C GLN A 141 0.33 -26.89 6.49
N ALA A 142 -0.03 -26.11 5.47
CA ALA A 142 0.73 -25.94 4.24
C ALA A 142 1.87 -24.89 4.35
N ASN A 143 2.15 -24.38 5.55
CA ASN A 143 3.19 -23.36 5.80
C ASN A 143 2.98 -22.03 5.05
N LYS A 144 1.73 -21.67 4.75
CA LYS A 144 1.39 -20.41 4.04
C LYS A 144 1.07 -19.29 5.03
N ASN A 145 1.62 -18.10 4.77
CA ASN A 145 1.21 -16.89 5.50
C ASN A 145 -0.25 -16.60 5.17
N THR A 146 -1.06 -16.37 6.19
CA THR A 146 -2.50 -16.31 6.08
C THR A 146 -3.01 -15.01 6.68
N PHE A 147 -3.88 -14.31 5.96
CA PHE A 147 -4.74 -13.28 6.52
C PHE A 147 -6.16 -13.85 6.54
N VAL A 148 -6.89 -13.69 7.63
CA VAL A 148 -8.29 -14.14 7.73
C VAL A 148 -9.18 -13.02 8.26
N GLU A 149 -10.31 -12.78 7.59
CA GLU A 149 -11.32 -11.86 8.09
C GLU A 149 -11.87 -12.32 9.44
N LYS A 150 -12.24 -11.36 10.28
CA LYS A 150 -12.71 -11.65 11.64
C LYS A 150 -14.15 -12.19 11.61
N PRO A 151 -14.52 -13.12 12.51
CA PRO A 151 -13.65 -13.83 13.45
C PRO A 151 -12.89 -14.98 12.76
N PRO A 152 -11.69 -15.37 13.22
CA PRO A 152 -10.90 -16.45 12.60
C PRO A 152 -11.47 -17.86 12.84
N CYS A 153 -12.33 -18.01 13.85
CA CYS A 153 -12.97 -19.25 14.26
C CYS A 153 -14.18 -18.94 15.15
N SER A 154 -14.97 -19.96 15.51
CA SER A 154 -16.26 -19.77 16.17
C SER A 154 -16.19 -19.83 17.70
N ASN A 155 -15.16 -20.45 18.27
CA ASN A 155 -15.06 -20.67 19.71
C ASN A 155 -13.60 -20.74 20.18
N LEU A 156 -13.43 -20.73 21.52
CA LEU A 156 -12.11 -20.74 22.17
C LEU A 156 -11.31 -22.01 21.86
N LYS A 157 -11.96 -23.18 21.82
CA LYS A 157 -11.27 -24.45 21.53
C LYS A 157 -10.66 -24.46 20.13
N GLU A 158 -11.39 -23.96 19.13
CA GLU A 158 -10.86 -23.78 17.78
C GLU A 158 -9.71 -22.77 17.75
N LEU A 159 -9.84 -21.67 18.49
CA LEU A 159 -8.78 -20.65 18.58
C LEU A 159 -7.49 -21.24 19.16
N GLU A 160 -7.58 -21.95 20.28
CA GLU A 160 -6.45 -22.65 20.91
C GLU A 160 -5.81 -23.64 19.92
N SER A 161 -6.63 -24.40 19.19
CA SER A 161 -6.13 -25.30 18.16
C SER A 161 -5.38 -24.56 17.04
N LEU A 162 -5.88 -23.41 16.56
CA LEU A 162 -5.19 -22.63 15.53
C LEU A 162 -3.86 -22.07 16.03
N ILE A 163 -3.78 -21.63 17.29
CA ILE A 163 -2.54 -21.14 17.91
C ILE A 163 -1.48 -22.24 17.95
N GLU A 164 -1.83 -23.46 18.34
CA GLU A 164 -0.86 -24.56 18.35
C GLU A 164 -0.42 -24.98 16.94
N ILE A 165 -1.35 -24.96 15.97
CA ILE A 165 -1.01 -25.24 14.56
C ILE A 165 -0.08 -24.15 14.00
N GLU A 166 -0.32 -22.87 14.31
CA GLU A 166 0.54 -21.76 13.91
C GLU A 166 1.95 -21.91 14.49
N ARG A 167 2.08 -22.27 15.77
CA ARG A 167 3.39 -22.49 16.40
C ARG A 167 4.21 -23.59 15.74
N ALA A 168 3.55 -24.61 15.19
CA ALA A 168 4.20 -25.70 14.45
C ALA A 168 4.44 -25.37 12.96
N SER A 169 3.83 -24.29 12.45
CA SER A 169 3.93 -23.87 11.05
C SER A 169 5.11 -22.93 10.82
N LYS A 170 5.61 -22.89 9.59
CA LYS A 170 6.49 -21.80 9.11
C LYS A 170 5.71 -20.57 8.63
N GLY A 171 4.39 -20.71 8.44
CA GLY A 171 3.49 -19.60 8.14
C GLY A 171 2.95 -18.96 9.41
N SER A 172 2.48 -17.72 9.29
CA SER A 172 1.76 -17.02 10.36
C SER A 172 0.34 -16.65 9.93
N CYS A 173 -0.54 -16.41 10.90
CA CYS A 173 -1.93 -15.99 10.68
C CYS A 173 -2.18 -14.58 11.24
N LEU A 174 -2.64 -13.67 10.39
CA LEU A 174 -3.10 -12.34 10.79
C LEU A 174 -4.63 -12.28 10.72
N VAL A 175 -5.26 -11.94 11.84
CA VAL A 175 -6.71 -11.71 11.90
C VAL A 175 -7.04 -10.28 11.46
N GLY A 176 -8.11 -10.13 10.66
CA GLY A 176 -8.62 -8.89 10.08
C GLY A 176 -9.20 -7.87 11.06
N PHE A 177 -8.50 -7.57 12.16
CA PHE A 177 -8.84 -6.48 13.08
C PHE A 177 -8.39 -5.12 12.55
N GLN A 178 -8.83 -4.78 11.33
CA GLN A 178 -8.38 -3.63 10.53
C GLN A 178 -8.41 -2.30 11.32
N LYS A 179 -9.46 -2.08 12.12
CA LYS A 179 -9.63 -0.85 12.93
C LYS A 179 -8.50 -0.61 13.93
N GLN A 180 -7.79 -1.65 14.37
CA GLN A 180 -6.65 -1.48 15.28
C GLN A 180 -5.49 -0.70 14.66
N TYR A 181 -5.45 -0.61 13.32
CA TYR A 181 -4.42 0.10 12.56
C TYR A 181 -4.91 1.46 12.03
N ALA A 182 -6.16 1.84 12.31
CA ALA A 182 -6.68 3.14 11.89
C ALA A 182 -5.94 4.26 12.67
N PRO A 183 -5.52 5.37 12.01
CA PRO A 183 -4.75 6.43 12.65
C PRO A 183 -5.37 6.93 13.97
N GLY A 184 -6.69 7.08 14.02
CA GLY A 184 -7.39 7.49 15.23
C GLY A 184 -7.23 6.52 16.41
N TYR A 185 -7.22 5.20 16.16
CA TYR A 185 -7.04 4.19 17.21
C TYR A 185 -5.59 4.11 17.67
N THR A 186 -4.63 4.28 16.74
CA THR A 186 -3.21 4.28 17.08
C THR A 186 -2.80 5.49 17.92
N LEU A 187 -3.49 6.63 17.78
CA LEU A 187 -3.26 7.81 18.61
C LEU A 187 -3.73 7.63 20.06
N ILE A 188 -4.78 6.83 20.29
CA ILE A 188 -5.33 6.58 21.63
C ILE A 188 -4.53 5.51 22.39
N LYS A 189 -3.89 4.57 21.67
CA LYS A 189 -3.12 3.47 22.27
C LYS A 189 -1.78 3.91 22.89
N ASN A 190 -1.28 5.12 22.58
CA ASN A 190 -0.02 5.67 23.08
C ASN A 190 -0.27 6.73 24.15
#